data_AF-A0A162GJT1-F1
#
_entry.id   AF-A0A162GJT1-F1
#
_cell.length_a   1.000
_cell.length_b   1.000
_cell.length_c   1.000
_cell.angle_alpha   90.00
_cell.angle_beta   90.00
_cell.angle_gamma   90.00
#
_symmetry.space_group_name_H-M   'P 1'
#
loop_
_entity.id
_entity.type
_entity.pdbx_description
1 polymer ?
#
loop_
_entity_poly.entity_id
_entity_poly.type
_entity_poly.pdbx_seq_one_letter_code
_entity_poly.pdbx_strand_id
1 'polypeptide(L)'
;MPVKKTGLPVISETYFGGPAYAVGEVEQLMEFENGQAVKQQHDPRTNKPMWTVRVFDADPEAPKGQGEVTVKIVSATHPTLPPELPGLPFRPVIFDDSWSSRT
;
A
#
# COMPACT_ATOMS: atom_id res chain seq x y z
N MET A 1 -16.68 -27.52 10.02
CA MET A 1 -16.12 -26.95 8.78
C MET A 1 -15.45 -25.62 9.14
N PRO A 2 -14.12 -25.48 9.06
CA PRO A 2 -13.48 -24.18 9.26
C PRO A 2 -13.65 -23.32 8.01
N VAL A 3 -14.19 -22.11 8.17
CA VAL A 3 -14.37 -21.14 7.09
C VAL A 3 -13.00 -20.59 6.71
N LYS A 4 -12.61 -20.79 5.44
CA LYS A 4 -11.42 -20.22 4.80
C LYS A 4 -11.36 -18.72 5.07
N LYS A 5 -10.20 -18.21 5.49
CA LYS A 5 -9.88 -16.78 5.48
C LYS A 5 -9.97 -16.28 4.03
N THR A 6 -11.10 -15.69 3.67
CA THR A 6 -11.23 -14.94 2.43
C THR A 6 -10.64 -13.57 2.71
N GLY A 7 -9.33 -13.43 2.46
CA GLY A 7 -8.77 -12.10 2.26
C GLY A 7 -9.57 -11.45 1.14
N LEU A 8 -10.16 -10.29 1.41
CA LEU A 8 -10.86 -9.53 0.39
C LEU A 8 -9.87 -9.28 -0.76
N PRO A 9 -10.18 -9.70 -2.00
CA PRO A 9 -9.40 -9.28 -3.14
C PRO A 9 -9.59 -7.77 -3.27
N VAL A 10 -8.54 -7.01 -2.95
CA VAL A 10 -8.47 -5.59 -3.32
C VAL A 10 -8.24 -5.58 -4.82
N ILE A 11 -9.35 -5.56 -5.56
CA ILE A 11 -9.40 -5.21 -6.97
C ILE A 11 -8.82 -3.81 -7.12
N SER A 12 -7.85 -3.68 -8.02
CA SER A 12 -7.05 -2.49 -8.33
C SER A 12 -7.85 -1.39 -9.03
N GLU A 13 -9.10 -1.17 -8.60
CA GLU A 13 -10.04 -0.17 -9.11
C GLU A 13 -10.53 0.77 -8.00
N THR A 14 -10.09 0.60 -6.74
CA THR A 14 -10.26 1.64 -5.73
C THR A 14 -9.25 2.75 -6.02
N TYR A 15 -9.55 3.52 -7.05
CA TYR A 15 -9.12 4.90 -7.18
C TYR A 15 -9.43 5.57 -5.84
N PHE A 16 -8.43 6.18 -5.19
CA PHE A 16 -8.74 7.10 -4.10
C PHE A 16 -9.52 8.24 -4.75
N GLY A 17 -10.86 8.22 -4.62
CA GLY A 17 -11.77 9.23 -5.17
C GLY A 17 -11.50 10.64 -4.63
N GLY A 18 -10.73 10.72 -3.55
CA GLY A 18 -10.29 11.93 -2.88
C GLY A 18 -8.82 11.92 -2.47
N PRO A 19 -8.39 12.92 -1.69
CA PRO A 19 -7.00 13.03 -1.23
C PRO A 19 -6.62 11.87 -0.31
N ALA A 20 -5.48 11.25 -0.60
CA ALA A 20 -4.89 10.20 0.21
C ALA A 20 -3.60 10.71 0.87
N TYR A 21 -3.29 10.20 2.07
CA TYR A 21 -2.16 10.68 2.84
C TYR A 21 -1.31 9.53 3.38
N ALA A 22 0.00 9.52 3.13
CA ALA A 22 0.88 8.52 3.72
C ALA A 22 1.00 8.73 5.25
N VAL A 23 0.88 7.62 5.97
CA VAL A 23 1.00 7.50 7.42
C VAL A 23 2.28 6.71 7.72
N GLY A 24 3.35 7.45 8.05
CA GLY A 24 4.67 6.88 8.32
C GLY A 24 5.53 6.75 7.06
N GLU A 25 6.53 5.87 7.14
CA GLU A 25 7.53 5.67 6.10
C GLU A 25 7.22 4.45 5.23
N VAL A 26 7.88 4.37 4.09
CA VAL A 26 7.83 3.19 3.23
C VAL A 26 8.75 2.11 3.81
N GLU A 27 8.18 0.94 4.07
CA GLU A 27 8.87 -0.21 4.67
C GLU A 27 9.03 -1.36 3.67
N GLN A 28 9.97 -2.26 3.93
CA GLN A 28 10.09 -3.50 3.14
C GLN A 28 8.90 -4.41 3.45
N LEU A 29 8.27 -4.96 2.41
CA LEU A 29 7.27 -6.01 2.61
C LEU A 29 8.01 -7.32 2.89
N MET A 30 8.00 -7.77 4.15
CA MET A 30 8.74 -8.97 4.56
C MET A 30 7.91 -10.24 4.37
N GLU A 31 8.58 -11.32 3.98
CA GLU A 31 8.08 -12.69 4.05
C GLU A 31 8.36 -13.25 5.45
N PHE A 32 7.38 -13.96 6.00
CA PHE A 32 7.45 -14.53 7.34
C PHE A 32 7.32 -16.06 7.27
N GLU A 33 8.27 -16.76 7.86
CA GLU A 33 8.24 -18.21 8.06
C GLU A 33 8.28 -18.49 9.56
N ASN A 34 7.38 -19.33 10.06
CA ASN A 34 7.26 -19.67 11.48
C ASN A 34 7.19 -18.44 12.42
N GLY A 35 6.57 -17.35 11.97
CA GLY A 35 6.41 -16.11 12.74
C GLY A 35 7.65 -15.22 12.78
N GLN A 36 8.71 -15.55 12.03
CA GLN A 36 9.93 -14.75 11.91
C GLN A 36 10.07 -14.18 10.51
N ALA A 37 10.47 -12.91 10.41
CA ALA A 37 10.78 -12.29 9.13
C ALA A 37 12.06 -12.91 8.57
N VAL A 38 11.98 -13.49 7.37
CA VAL A 38 13.11 -14.22 6.76
C VAL A 38 13.79 -13.44 5.64
N LYS A 39 13.02 -12.80 4.76
CA LYS A 39 13.54 -12.01 3.63
C LYS A 39 12.50 -11.02 3.12
N GLN A 40 12.92 -10.06 2.32
CA GLN A 40 12.00 -9.18 1.62
C GLN A 40 11.25 -9.95 0.51
N GLN A 41 9.95 -9.73 0.41
CA GLN A 41 9.12 -10.29 -0.64
C GLN A 41 9.47 -9.63 -1.97
N HIS A 42 9.55 -10.45 -3.02
CA HIS A 42 9.68 -9.99 -4.40
C HIS A 42 8.40 -10.25 -5.17
N ASP A 43 8.08 -9.37 -6.10
CA ASP A 43 6.95 -9.54 -7.00
C ASP A 43 7.23 -10.73 -7.96
N PRO A 44 6.36 -11.74 -8.04
CA PRO A 44 6.63 -12.95 -8.82
C PRO A 44 6.70 -12.71 -10.34
N ARG A 45 6.13 -11.59 -10.84
CA ARG A 45 6.12 -11.27 -12.27
C ARG A 45 7.39 -10.55 -12.72
N THR A 46 7.88 -9.62 -11.90
CA THR A 46 9.01 -8.73 -12.24
C THR A 46 10.29 -9.06 -11.48
N ASN A 47 10.21 -9.91 -10.45
CA ASN A 47 11.28 -10.23 -9.51
C ASN A 47 11.90 -8.99 -8.82
N LYS A 48 11.13 -7.90 -8.70
CA LYS A 48 11.57 -6.68 -8.00
C LYS A 48 11.14 -6.73 -6.53
N PRO A 49 11.89 -6.07 -5.63
CA PRO A 49 11.49 -5.92 -4.23
C PRO A 49 10.12 -5.27 -4.07
N MET A 50 9.36 -5.78 -3.12
CA MET A 50 8.08 -5.21 -2.70
C MET A 50 8.25 -4.39 -1.44
N TRP A 51 7.55 -3.26 -1.43
CA TRP A 51 7.52 -2.29 -0.34
C TRP A 51 6.08 -2.08 0.10
N THR A 52 5.91 -1.53 1.28
CA THR A 52 4.60 -1.26 1.86
C THR A 52 4.60 0.12 2.52
N VAL A 53 3.48 0.82 2.42
CA VAL A 53 3.25 2.08 3.14
C VAL A 53 1.79 2.13 3.56
N ARG A 54 1.54 2.68 4.75
CA ARG A 54 0.19 2.89 5.23
C ARG A 54 -0.32 4.24 4.73
N VAL A 55 -1.57 4.29 4.31
CA VAL A 55 -2.16 5.45 3.67
C VAL A 55 -3.54 5.67 4.29
N PHE A 56 -3.78 6.89 4.74
CA PHE A 56 -5.07 7.33 5.16
C PHE A 56 -5.89 7.76 3.93
N ASP A 57 -7.02 7.09 3.71
CA ASP A 57 -8.03 7.50 2.74
C ASP A 57 -8.94 8.55 3.38
N ALA A 58 -8.88 9.78 2.88
CA ALA A 58 -9.74 10.85 3.36
C ALA A 58 -11.05 10.97 2.57
N ASP A 59 -11.39 10.00 1.71
CA ASP A 59 -12.69 9.94 1.06
C ASP A 59 -13.81 9.84 2.13
N PRO A 60 -14.75 10.81 2.19
CA PRO A 60 -15.86 10.76 3.13
C PRO A 60 -16.80 9.57 2.92
N GLU A 61 -16.81 8.97 1.72
CA GLU A 61 -17.57 7.77 1.40
C GLU A 61 -16.81 6.47 1.72
N ALA A 62 -15.56 6.56 2.21
CA ALA A 62 -14.80 5.40 2.63
C ALA A 62 -15.53 4.64 3.76
N PRO A 63 -15.49 3.28 3.76
CA PRO A 63 -16.16 2.50 4.78
C PRO A 63 -15.72 2.90 6.19
N LYS A 64 -16.69 3.17 7.08
CA LYS A 64 -16.42 3.56 8.48
C LYS A 64 -15.50 2.53 9.16
N GLY A 65 -14.35 3.01 9.65
CA GLY A 65 -13.33 2.17 10.30
C GLY A 65 -12.25 1.61 9.37
N GLN A 66 -12.29 1.90 8.06
CA GLN A 66 -11.26 1.55 7.07
C GLN A 66 -10.48 2.79 6.57
N GLY A 67 -10.32 3.80 7.43
CA GLY A 67 -9.63 5.03 7.04
C GLY A 67 -8.15 4.83 6.71
N GLU A 68 -7.51 3.75 7.15
CA GLU A 68 -6.10 3.45 6.86
C GLU A 68 -5.97 2.14 6.06
N VAL A 69 -5.38 2.23 4.87
CA VAL A 69 -5.11 1.10 3.99
C VAL A 69 -3.60 0.88 3.84
N THR A 70 -3.21 -0.37 3.61
CA THR A 70 -1.81 -0.73 3.35
C THR A 70 -1.61 -0.85 1.85
N VAL A 71 -0.77 0.02 1.28
CA VAL A 71 -0.44 0.01 -0.15
C VAL A 71 0.85 -0.76 -0.37
N LYS A 72 0.81 -1.71 -1.30
CA LYS A 72 2.00 -2.46 -1.75
C LYS A 72 2.58 -1.83 -3.01
N ILE A 73 3.90 -1.67 -3.04
CA ILE A 73 4.62 -0.98 -4.11
C ILE A 73 5.70 -1.92 -4.63
N VAL A 74 5.79 -2.10 -5.95
CA VAL A 74 6.87 -2.85 -6.59
C VAL A 74 7.93 -1.86 -7.08
N SER A 75 9.14 -1.92 -6.53
CA SER A 75 10.22 -0.99 -6.91
C SER A 75 11.60 -1.61 -6.69
N ALA A 76 12.51 -1.36 -7.63
CA ALA A 76 13.91 -1.81 -7.52
C ALA A 76 14.68 -1.10 -6.39
N THR A 77 14.26 0.11 -6.02
CA THR A 77 14.86 0.93 -4.97
C THR A 77 13.80 1.37 -3.97
N HIS A 78 14.22 1.81 -2.78
CA HIS A 78 13.31 2.36 -1.77
C HIS A 78 12.48 3.52 -2.35
N PRO A 79 11.14 3.42 -2.37
CA PRO A 79 10.27 4.49 -2.82
C PRO A 79 10.38 5.71 -1.90
N THR A 80 10.58 6.88 -2.48
CA THR A 80 10.61 8.15 -1.74
C THR A 80 9.20 8.71 -1.64
N LEU A 81 8.78 9.05 -0.43
CA LEU A 81 7.52 9.77 -0.22
C LEU A 81 7.68 11.25 -0.58
N PRO A 82 6.58 11.92 -1.00
CA PRO A 82 6.58 13.36 -1.14
C PRO A 82 6.97 14.08 0.16
N PRO A 83 7.51 15.30 0.08
CA PRO A 83 7.83 16.09 1.27
C PRO A 83 6.61 16.34 2.16
N GLU A 84 6.87 16.50 3.46
CA GLU A 84 5.86 16.96 4.42
C GLU A 84 5.43 18.38 4.10
N LEU A 85 4.12 18.65 4.27
CA LEU A 85 3.57 19.99 4.11
C LEU A 85 3.49 20.68 5.48
N PRO A 86 3.92 21.95 5.60
CA PRO A 86 3.81 22.69 6.85
C PRO A 86 2.37 22.72 7.39
N GLY A 87 2.20 22.32 8.66
CA GLY A 87 0.90 22.35 9.33
C GLY A 87 0.00 21.14 9.10
N LEU A 88 0.44 20.13 8.33
CA LEU A 88 -0.28 18.87 8.16
C LEU A 88 0.52 17.70 8.79
N PRO A 89 -0.14 16.82 9.58
CA PRO A 89 0.54 15.66 10.17
C PRO A 89 0.76 14.50 9.17
N PHE A 90 0.38 14.68 7.90
CA PHE A 90 0.43 13.62 6.89
C PHE A 90 0.98 14.14 5.54
N ARG A 91 1.57 13.24 4.75
CA ARG A 91 2.15 13.54 3.43
C ARG A 91 1.12 13.22 2.33
N PRO A 92 0.72 14.17 1.46
CA PRO A 92 -0.21 13.86 0.39
C PRO A 92 0.44 12.91 -0.62
N VAL A 93 -0.30 11.88 -1.04
CA VAL A 93 0.14 10.93 -2.07
C VAL A 93 -0.86 10.89 -3.21
N ILE A 94 -0.34 10.78 -4.43
CA ILE A 94 -1.12 10.59 -5.65
C ILE A 94 -0.68 9.27 -6.25
N PHE A 95 -1.64 8.40 -6.55
CA PHE A 95 -1.40 7.17 -7.26
C PHE A 95 -1.71 7.42 -8.74
N ASP A 96 -0.73 7.15 -9.62
CA ASP A 96 -0.89 7.29 -11.05
C ASP A 96 -1.50 6.00 -11.65
N ASP A 97 -2.45 6.16 -12.57
CA ASP A 97 -3.18 5.09 -13.27
C ASP A 97 -2.27 4.22 -14.14
N SER A 98 -1.01 4.63 -14.36
CA SER A 98 -0.04 3.89 -15.17
C SER A 98 0.31 2.49 -14.65
N TRP A 99 -0.19 2.09 -13.48
CA TRP A 99 -0.09 0.73 -12.92
C TRP A 99 -1.19 -0.24 -13.42
N SER A 100 -2.34 0.25 -13.90
CA SER A 100 -3.49 -0.61 -14.25
C SER A 100 -3.45 -1.22 -15.66
N SER A 101 -2.45 -0.88 -16.49
CA SER A 101 -2.37 -1.33 -17.87
C SER A 101 -1.00 -1.89 -18.24
N ARG A 102 -0.69 -3.09 -17.74
CA ARG A 102 0.28 -3.97 -18.40
C ARG A 102 -0.07 -5.45 -18.17
N THR A 103 -1.13 -5.85 -18.89
CA THR A 103 -1.52 -7.21 -19.37
C THR A 103 -1.36 -8.40 -18.44
#